data_AF-A0A7D9J7L4-F1
#
_entry.id   AF-A0A7D9J7L4-F1
#
_cell.length_a   1.000
_cell.length_b   1.000
_cell.length_c   1.000
_cell.angle_alpha   90.00
_cell.angle_beta   90.00
_cell.angle_gamma   90.00
#
_symmetry.space_group_name_H-M   'P 1'
#
loop_
_entity.id
_entity.type
_entity.pdbx_description
1 polymer ?
#
loop_
_entity_poly.entity_id
_entity_poly.type
_entity_poly.pdbx_seq_one_letter_code
_entity_poly.pdbx_strand_id
1 'polypeptide(L)'
;MSFLSAIGNMFRDAGLQDILIESDVVGQGQIKGVMTGKHYNRSMHCHKVMSEALHRLRFQAFLDSVSDEESANIYSVVSDLLNNFPSEDFQEKLTAEPFSEILDKYEDFVVQESECNPTFSLWSTYLEMIGILLQFVRATREGNWELHLSTMRSMLTWYIGCNRVNYCRYGTAYWLEMKDYKRHIQNHGFSSVACDMTIEQTLNRDSKTKGGMVGITLNRGAMQRWIIAQSD
;
A
#
# COMPACT_ATOMS: atom_id res chain seq x y z
N MET A 1 3.47 4.99 8.16
CA MET A 1 3.99 3.75 7.50
C MET A 1 5.14 4.15 6.60
N SER A 2 6.28 3.44 6.64
CA SER A 2 7.49 3.83 5.88
C SER A 2 7.32 3.80 4.38
N PHE A 3 6.49 2.89 3.85
CA PHE A 3 6.20 2.82 2.42
C PHE A 3 5.50 4.07 1.87
N LEU A 4 4.55 4.64 2.62
CA LEU A 4 3.95 5.94 2.30
C LEU A 4 5.01 7.04 2.20
N SER A 5 6.00 7.02 3.10
CA SER A 5 7.14 7.94 3.07
C SER A 5 8.05 7.70 1.86
N ALA A 6 8.14 6.47 1.37
CA ALA A 6 8.92 6.13 0.18
C ALA A 6 8.24 6.70 -1.08
N ILE A 7 6.95 6.43 -1.25
CA ILE A 7 6.11 6.98 -2.33
C ILE A 7 6.15 8.52 -2.30
N GLY A 8 5.85 9.12 -1.15
CA GLY A 8 5.85 10.57 -0.97
C GLY A 8 7.24 11.24 -1.00
N ASN A 9 8.32 10.47 -1.13
CA ASN A 9 9.65 11.02 -1.46
C ASN A 9 9.93 10.93 -2.96
N MET A 10 9.55 9.82 -3.61
CA MET A 10 9.76 9.64 -5.05
C MET A 10 8.95 10.62 -5.89
N PHE A 11 7.69 10.86 -5.51
CA PHE A 11 6.75 11.59 -6.38
C PHE A 11 6.50 13.03 -5.96
N ARG A 12 7.04 13.47 -4.82
CA ARG A 12 6.78 14.82 -4.26
C ARG A 12 7.04 15.91 -5.29
N ASP A 13 8.27 15.91 -5.81
CA ASP A 13 8.77 16.96 -6.71
C ASP A 13 8.43 16.64 -8.18
N ALA A 14 7.76 15.51 -8.43
CA ALA A 14 7.20 15.14 -9.73
C ALA A 14 5.78 15.72 -9.95
N GLY A 15 5.33 16.64 -9.09
CA GLY A 15 4.02 17.28 -9.16
C GLY A 15 2.94 16.64 -8.29
N LEU A 16 3.18 15.51 -7.60
CA LEU A 16 2.19 14.92 -6.69
C LEU A 16 1.79 15.90 -5.59
N GLN A 17 2.76 16.63 -5.04
CA GLN A 17 2.49 17.63 -4.02
C GLN A 17 1.58 18.75 -4.55
N ASP A 18 1.88 19.27 -5.73
CA ASP A 18 1.17 20.41 -6.31
C ASP A 18 -0.24 19.99 -6.70
N ILE A 19 -0.41 18.84 -7.36
CA ILE A 19 -1.73 18.29 -7.71
C ILE A 19 -2.61 18.16 -6.47
N LEU A 20 -2.09 17.61 -5.37
CA LEU A 20 -2.87 17.42 -4.14
C LEU A 20 -3.25 18.73 -3.44
N ILE A 21 -2.45 19.78 -3.59
CA ILE A 21 -2.72 21.11 -3.05
C ILE A 21 -3.73 21.84 -3.94
N GLU A 22 -3.48 21.90 -5.25
CA GLU A 22 -4.27 22.66 -6.22
C GLU A 22 -5.66 22.06 -6.45
N SER A 23 -5.82 20.75 -6.22
CA SER A 23 -7.12 20.07 -6.25
C SER A 23 -7.90 20.14 -4.93
N ASP A 24 -7.42 20.89 -3.94
CA ASP A 24 -8.02 21.02 -2.60
C ASP A 24 -8.21 19.69 -1.84
N VAL A 25 -7.53 18.61 -2.26
CA VAL A 25 -7.53 17.32 -1.54
C VAL A 25 -6.83 17.46 -0.19
N VAL A 26 -5.80 18.31 -0.10
CA VAL A 26 -5.13 18.64 1.16
C VAL A 26 -4.54 20.04 1.16
N GLY A 27 -4.78 20.79 2.25
CA GLY A 27 -4.19 22.11 2.42
C GLY A 27 -2.66 22.09 2.60
N GLN A 28 -2.01 23.18 2.19
CA GLN A 28 -0.54 23.35 2.24
C GLN A 28 0.06 23.04 3.62
N GLY A 29 -0.60 23.39 4.72
CA GLY A 29 -0.11 23.13 6.07
C GLY A 29 -0.01 21.63 6.43
N GLN A 30 -0.67 20.76 5.67
CA GLN A 30 -0.80 19.33 5.98
C GLN A 30 0.00 18.43 5.01
N ILE A 31 0.43 18.97 3.87
CA ILE A 31 1.10 18.19 2.81
C ILE A 31 2.39 17.53 3.29
N LYS A 32 3.16 18.19 4.16
CA LYS A 32 4.40 17.64 4.72
C LYS A 32 4.13 16.35 5.51
N GLY A 33 3.05 16.31 6.26
CA GLY A 33 2.64 15.11 7.00
C GLY A 33 2.14 13.99 6.08
N VAL A 34 1.50 14.35 4.97
CA VAL A 34 1.08 13.43 3.90
C VAL A 34 2.30 12.79 3.23
N MET A 35 3.22 13.61 2.70
CA MET A 35 4.42 13.19 1.97
C MET A 35 5.39 12.38 2.82
N THR A 36 5.46 12.67 4.12
CA THR A 36 6.30 11.89 5.04
C THR A 36 5.64 10.61 5.52
N GLY A 37 4.35 10.39 5.25
CA GLY A 37 3.59 9.24 5.73
C GLY A 37 3.31 9.27 7.24
N LYS A 38 3.49 10.44 7.89
CA LYS A 38 3.27 10.64 9.33
C LYS A 38 1.79 10.79 9.67
N HIS A 39 1.00 11.39 8.78
CA HIS A 39 -0.45 11.46 8.93
C HIS A 39 -1.10 10.28 8.22
N TYR A 40 -0.95 9.07 8.77
CA TYR A 40 -1.33 7.81 8.10
C TYR A 40 -2.70 7.86 7.40
N ASN A 41 -3.78 8.18 8.11
CA ASN A 41 -5.13 8.21 7.53
C ASN A 41 -5.25 9.21 6.38
N ARG A 42 -4.66 10.40 6.53
CA ARG A 42 -4.69 11.43 5.51
C ARG A 42 -3.81 11.06 4.31
N SER A 43 -2.62 10.53 4.55
CA SER A 43 -1.75 10.00 3.50
C SER A 43 -2.47 8.93 2.68
N MET A 44 -3.08 7.94 3.35
CA MET A 44 -3.86 6.90 2.68
C MET A 44 -5.01 7.47 1.85
N HIS A 45 -5.72 8.46 2.37
CA HIS A 45 -6.80 9.12 1.64
C HIS A 45 -6.27 9.84 0.38
N CYS A 46 -5.27 10.72 0.52
CA CYS A 46 -4.69 11.45 -0.62
C CYS A 46 -4.18 10.50 -1.71
N HIS A 47 -3.44 9.46 -1.32
CA HIS A 47 -2.89 8.52 -2.30
C HIS A 47 -3.97 7.70 -3.01
N LYS A 48 -5.05 7.31 -2.31
CA LYS A 48 -6.20 6.62 -2.92
C LYS A 48 -6.94 7.50 -3.90
N VAL A 49 -7.22 8.75 -3.55
CA VAL A 49 -7.88 9.71 -4.44
C VAL A 49 -7.02 9.94 -5.69
N MET A 50 -5.72 10.17 -5.49
CA MET A 50 -4.79 10.35 -6.61
C MET A 50 -4.71 9.11 -7.52
N SER A 51 -4.60 7.90 -6.93
CA SER A 51 -4.55 6.67 -7.73
C SER A 51 -5.83 6.44 -8.52
N GLU A 52 -6.98 6.77 -7.93
CA GLU A 52 -8.27 6.64 -8.59
C GLU A 52 -8.37 7.57 -9.81
N ALA A 53 -8.01 8.84 -9.63
CA ALA A 53 -7.99 9.83 -10.71
C ALA A 53 -7.04 9.41 -11.84
N LEU A 54 -5.84 8.93 -11.51
CA LEU A 54 -4.87 8.44 -12.49
C LEU A 54 -5.36 7.19 -13.22
N HIS A 55 -6.01 6.25 -12.52
CA HIS A 55 -6.60 5.07 -13.16
C HIS A 55 -7.67 5.47 -14.18
N ARG A 56 -8.54 6.45 -13.87
CA ARG A 56 -9.52 6.97 -14.82
C ARG A 56 -8.85 7.56 -16.06
N LEU A 57 -7.86 8.43 -15.87
CA LEU A 57 -7.14 9.06 -16.99
C LEU A 57 -6.42 8.02 -17.84
N ARG A 58 -5.76 7.05 -17.21
CA ARG A 58 -5.04 5.97 -17.92
C ARG A 58 -5.98 5.04 -18.67
N PHE A 59 -7.14 4.71 -18.09
CA PHE A 59 -8.14 3.90 -18.76
C PHE A 59 -8.83 4.65 -19.90
N GLN A 60 -9.09 5.95 -19.74
CA GLN A 60 -9.58 6.79 -20.84
C GLN A 60 -8.60 6.82 -22.00
N ALA A 61 -7.30 7.00 -21.72
CA ALA A 61 -6.27 6.97 -22.77
C ALA A 61 -6.21 5.61 -23.50
N PHE A 62 -6.46 4.51 -22.80
CA PHE A 62 -6.61 3.19 -23.43
C PHE A 62 -7.82 3.14 -24.36
N LEU A 63 -8.97 3.62 -23.92
CA LEU A 63 -10.18 3.65 -24.74
C LEU A 63 -10.04 4.54 -25.98
N ASP A 64 -9.28 5.64 -25.87
CA ASP A 64 -8.98 6.54 -26.99
C ASP A 64 -7.98 5.92 -28.00
N SER A 65 -7.25 4.86 -27.59
CA SER A 65 -6.27 4.17 -28.44
C SER A 65 -6.87 3.05 -29.30
N VAL A 66 -8.06 2.57 -28.95
CA VAL A 66 -8.76 1.49 -29.66
C VAL A 66 -9.84 2.05 -30.60
N SER A 67 -10.38 1.21 -31.49
CA SER A 67 -11.47 1.61 -32.37
C SER A 67 -12.77 1.89 -31.60
N ASP A 68 -13.67 2.70 -32.17
CA ASP A 68 -14.98 2.99 -31.56
C ASP A 68 -15.80 1.71 -31.29
N GLU A 69 -15.72 0.72 -32.19
CA GLU A 69 -16.39 -0.57 -32.05
C GLU A 69 -15.82 -1.37 -30.86
N GLU A 70 -14.50 -1.39 -30.73
CA GLU A 70 -13.82 -2.07 -29.64
C GLU A 70 -14.04 -1.38 -28.29
N SER A 71 -14.01 -0.04 -28.26
CA SER A 71 -14.36 0.76 -27.10
C SER A 71 -15.80 0.46 -26.64
N ALA A 72 -16.76 0.41 -27.56
CA ALA A 72 -18.14 0.03 -27.25
C ALA A 72 -18.26 -1.41 -26.70
N ASN A 73 -17.48 -2.36 -27.23
CA ASN A 73 -17.42 -3.72 -26.70
C ASN A 73 -16.87 -3.74 -25.26
N ILE A 74 -15.77 -3.02 -24.99
CA ILE A 74 -15.20 -2.89 -23.64
C ILE A 74 -16.24 -2.33 -22.67
N TYR A 75 -16.93 -1.25 -23.05
CA TYR A 75 -18.00 -0.68 -22.23
C TYR A 75 -19.12 -1.68 -21.95
N SER A 76 -19.52 -2.49 -22.93
CA SER A 76 -20.53 -3.52 -22.77
C SER A 76 -20.10 -4.58 -21.73
N VAL A 77 -18.88 -5.11 -21.87
CA VAL A 77 -18.32 -6.12 -20.95
C VAL A 77 -18.19 -5.56 -19.53
N VAL A 78 -17.65 -4.35 -19.37
CA VAL A 78 -17.50 -3.72 -18.05
C VAL A 78 -18.85 -3.40 -17.42
N SER A 79 -19.83 -2.97 -18.22
CA SER A 79 -21.20 -2.71 -17.72
C SER A 79 -21.89 -3.99 -17.27
N ASP A 80 -21.71 -5.08 -18.00
CA ASP A 80 -22.21 -6.39 -17.60
C ASP A 80 -21.56 -6.85 -16.29
N LEU A 81 -20.24 -6.73 -16.14
CA LEU A 81 -19.54 -7.03 -14.88
C LEU A 81 -20.10 -6.20 -13.70
N LEU A 82 -20.31 -4.91 -13.91
CA LEU A 82 -20.85 -4.02 -12.87
C LEU A 82 -22.27 -4.44 -12.44
N ASN A 83 -23.13 -4.76 -13.41
CA ASN A 83 -24.52 -5.17 -13.14
C ASN A 83 -24.62 -6.51 -12.41
N ASN A 84 -23.60 -7.36 -12.54
CA ASN A 84 -23.55 -8.65 -11.87
C ASN A 84 -22.81 -8.60 -10.53
N PHE A 85 -22.19 -7.48 -10.13
CA PHE A 85 -21.55 -7.39 -8.82
C PHE A 85 -22.58 -7.19 -7.68
N PRO A 86 -22.53 -7.92 -6.54
CA PRO A 86 -21.55 -8.95 -6.14
C PRO A 86 -22.13 -10.38 -6.20
N SER A 87 -22.78 -10.77 -7.31
CA SER A 87 -23.38 -12.11 -7.47
C SER A 87 -22.33 -13.22 -7.45
N GLU A 88 -22.78 -14.47 -7.29
CA GLU A 88 -21.90 -15.66 -7.38
C GLU A 88 -21.24 -15.76 -8.77
N ASP A 89 -21.97 -15.40 -9.83
CA ASP A 89 -21.50 -15.41 -11.21
C ASP A 89 -20.43 -14.35 -11.50
N PHE A 90 -20.25 -13.35 -10.63
CA PHE A 90 -19.26 -12.30 -10.81
C PHE A 90 -17.83 -12.85 -10.91
N GLN A 91 -17.50 -13.88 -10.12
CA GLN A 91 -16.17 -14.51 -10.18
C GLN A 91 -15.96 -15.25 -11.50
N GLU A 92 -16.98 -15.93 -12.01
CA GLU A 92 -16.91 -16.61 -13.30
C GLU A 92 -16.68 -15.59 -14.42
N LYS A 93 -17.43 -14.48 -14.42
CA LYS A 93 -17.27 -13.39 -15.40
C LYS A 93 -15.91 -12.69 -15.31
N LEU A 94 -15.34 -12.54 -14.12
CA LEU A 94 -13.97 -12.01 -13.94
C LEU A 94 -12.89 -12.91 -14.54
N THR A 95 -13.18 -14.20 -14.71
CA THR A 95 -12.26 -15.16 -15.33
C THR A 95 -12.66 -15.52 -16.76
N ALA A 96 -13.75 -14.94 -17.27
CA ALA A 96 -14.25 -15.22 -18.59
C ALA A 96 -13.39 -14.56 -19.66
N GLU A 97 -13.33 -15.22 -20.81
CA GLU A 97 -12.47 -14.84 -21.93
C GLU A 97 -12.64 -13.38 -22.40
N PRO A 98 -13.86 -12.83 -22.52
CA PRO A 98 -14.03 -11.44 -22.96
C PRO A 98 -13.39 -10.42 -22.02
N PHE A 99 -13.33 -10.70 -20.72
CA PHE A 99 -12.68 -9.81 -19.77
C PHE A 99 -11.17 -10.02 -19.74
N SER A 100 -10.68 -11.27 -19.83
CA SER A 100 -9.25 -11.52 -19.90
C SER A 100 -8.61 -10.93 -21.15
N GLU A 101 -9.27 -10.98 -22.31
CA GLU A 101 -8.75 -10.34 -23.53
C GLU A 101 -8.61 -8.82 -23.38
N ILE A 102 -9.58 -8.18 -22.70
CA ILE A 102 -9.52 -6.73 -22.42
C ILE A 102 -8.37 -6.43 -21.46
N LEU A 103 -8.16 -7.26 -20.44
CA LEU A 103 -7.05 -7.10 -19.50
C LEU A 103 -5.70 -7.24 -20.21
N ASP A 104 -5.50 -8.25 -21.05
CA ASP A 104 -4.26 -8.47 -21.79
C ASP A 104 -3.96 -7.27 -22.70
N LYS A 105 -4.95 -6.78 -23.45
CA LYS A 105 -4.82 -5.57 -24.28
C LYS A 105 -4.50 -4.32 -23.47
N TYR A 106 -5.11 -4.17 -22.30
CA TYR A 106 -4.84 -3.04 -21.41
C TYR A 106 -3.42 -3.10 -20.84
N GLU A 107 -2.95 -4.29 -20.46
CA GLU A 107 -1.58 -4.49 -19.98
C GLU A 107 -0.56 -4.19 -21.08
N ASP A 108 -0.79 -4.68 -22.31
CA ASP A 108 0.03 -4.37 -23.48
C ASP A 108 0.08 -2.87 -23.77
N PHE A 109 -1.06 -2.18 -23.72
CA PHE A 109 -1.14 -0.72 -23.86
C PHE A 109 -0.29 -0.02 -22.80
N VAL A 110 -0.41 -0.42 -21.53
CA VAL A 110 0.35 0.20 -20.44
C VAL A 110 1.86 0.00 -20.62
N VAL A 111 2.29 -1.17 -21.09
CA VAL A 111 3.71 -1.45 -21.38
C VAL A 111 4.20 -0.55 -22.52
N GLN A 112 3.51 -0.54 -23.66
CA GLN A 112 3.89 0.23 -24.85
C GLN A 112 3.95 1.75 -24.57
N GLU A 113 2.95 2.30 -23.88
CA GLU A 113 2.93 3.72 -23.51
C GLU A 113 4.01 4.06 -22.49
N SER A 114 4.35 3.14 -21.57
CA SER A 114 5.44 3.35 -20.61
C SER A 114 6.82 3.36 -21.27
N GLU A 115 7.00 2.68 -22.41
CA GLU A 115 8.24 2.72 -23.19
C GLU A 115 8.38 4.01 -24.00
N CYS A 116 7.27 4.53 -24.53
CA CYS A 116 7.26 5.72 -25.39
C CYS A 116 7.15 7.04 -24.62
N ASN A 117 6.53 7.04 -23.44
CA ASN A 117 6.20 8.26 -22.69
C ASN A 117 6.72 8.20 -21.24
N PRO A 118 7.81 8.94 -20.92
CA PRO A 118 8.37 8.96 -19.57
C PRO A 118 7.40 9.43 -18.48
N THR A 119 6.48 10.34 -18.81
CA THR A 119 5.47 10.82 -17.85
C THR A 119 4.44 9.74 -17.55
N PHE A 120 3.99 9.02 -18.58
CA PHE A 120 3.11 7.88 -18.43
C PHE A 120 3.79 6.78 -17.58
N SER A 121 5.04 6.46 -17.91
CA SER A 121 5.86 5.48 -17.17
C SER A 121 6.00 5.84 -15.67
N LEU A 122 6.26 7.12 -15.38
CA LEU A 122 6.35 7.63 -14.01
C LEU A 122 5.05 7.42 -13.23
N TRP A 123 3.91 7.82 -13.78
CA TRP A 123 2.62 7.67 -13.10
C TRP A 123 2.11 6.22 -13.07
N SER A 124 2.49 5.38 -14.04
CA SER A 124 2.26 3.93 -13.98
C SER A 124 3.06 3.29 -12.85
N THR A 125 4.31 3.72 -12.63
CA THR A 125 5.11 3.32 -11.46
C THR A 125 4.45 3.74 -10.15
N TYR A 126 3.90 4.95 -10.08
CA TYR A 126 3.14 5.41 -8.92
C TYR A 126 1.95 4.47 -8.62
N LEU A 127 1.17 4.13 -9.65
CA LEU A 127 0.02 3.23 -9.53
C LEU A 127 0.44 1.83 -9.05
N GLU A 128 1.56 1.30 -9.55
CA GLU A 128 2.11 0.02 -9.07
C GLU A 128 2.41 0.06 -7.57
N MET A 129 3.13 1.09 -7.12
CA MET A 129 3.46 1.25 -5.70
C MET A 129 2.20 1.40 -4.84
N ILE A 130 1.19 2.16 -5.28
CA ILE A 130 -0.09 2.27 -4.56
C ILE A 130 -0.81 0.91 -4.53
N GLY A 131 -0.82 0.17 -5.64
CA GLY A 131 -1.38 -1.19 -5.70
C GLY A 131 -0.77 -2.11 -4.64
N ILE A 132 0.56 -2.15 -4.56
CA ILE A 132 1.29 -2.93 -3.55
C ILE A 132 0.90 -2.51 -2.13
N LEU A 133 0.83 -1.19 -1.86
CA LEU A 133 0.43 -0.65 -0.57
C LEU A 133 -0.99 -1.09 -0.18
N LEU A 134 -1.94 -1.01 -1.11
CA LEU A 134 -3.32 -1.37 -0.87
C LEU A 134 -3.48 -2.88 -0.65
N GLN A 135 -2.77 -3.71 -1.41
CA GLN A 135 -2.74 -5.16 -1.19
C GLN A 135 -2.12 -5.52 0.16
N PHE A 136 -1.07 -4.84 0.60
CA PHE A 136 -0.49 -5.05 1.93
C PHE A 136 -1.49 -4.72 3.06
N VAL A 137 -2.22 -3.60 2.92
CA VAL A 137 -3.28 -3.23 3.87
C VAL A 137 -4.43 -4.25 3.85
N ARG A 138 -4.84 -4.71 2.67
CA ARG A 138 -5.84 -5.77 2.51
C ARG A 138 -5.40 -7.06 3.20
N ALA A 139 -4.17 -7.51 2.94
CA ALA A 139 -3.62 -8.71 3.54
C ALA A 139 -3.64 -8.68 5.06
N THR A 140 -3.29 -7.52 5.64
CA THR A 140 -3.37 -7.29 7.08
C THR A 140 -4.81 -7.36 7.57
N ARG A 141 -5.77 -6.73 6.87
CA ARG A 141 -7.17 -6.68 7.33
C ARG A 141 -7.92 -8.00 7.20
N GLU A 142 -7.59 -8.78 6.18
CA GLU A 142 -8.23 -10.08 5.88
C GLU A 142 -7.52 -11.26 6.57
N GLY A 143 -6.41 -11.02 7.28
CA GLY A 143 -5.62 -12.11 7.83
C GLY A 143 -4.97 -12.98 6.75
N ASN A 144 -4.79 -12.47 5.53
CA ASN A 144 -4.21 -13.23 4.42
C ASN A 144 -2.68 -13.22 4.48
N TRP A 145 -2.12 -14.27 5.07
CA TRP A 145 -0.67 -14.40 5.28
C TRP A 145 0.13 -14.49 3.99
N GLU A 146 -0.36 -15.23 2.99
CA GLU A 146 0.34 -15.41 1.73
C GLU A 146 0.42 -14.10 0.94
N LEU A 147 -0.69 -13.35 0.90
CA LEU A 147 -0.71 -12.01 0.32
C LEU A 147 0.19 -11.04 1.11
N HIS A 148 0.24 -11.14 2.44
CA HIS A 148 1.11 -10.32 3.28
C HIS A 148 2.59 -10.54 2.95
N LEU A 149 3.03 -11.79 2.85
CA LEU A 149 4.41 -12.12 2.48
C LEU A 149 4.74 -11.72 1.04
N SER A 150 3.80 -11.92 0.10
CA SER A 150 3.98 -11.53 -1.30
C SER A 150 4.16 -10.02 -1.42
N THR A 151 3.25 -9.25 -0.83
CA THR A 151 3.29 -7.78 -0.87
C THR A 151 4.49 -7.21 -0.11
N MET A 152 4.86 -7.78 1.04
CA MET A 152 6.08 -7.38 1.75
C MET A 152 7.33 -7.57 0.88
N ARG A 153 7.41 -8.67 0.12
CA ARG A 153 8.51 -8.90 -0.82
C ARG A 153 8.54 -7.83 -1.91
N SER A 154 7.40 -7.49 -2.51
CA SER A 154 7.32 -6.41 -3.51
C SER A 154 7.73 -5.05 -2.93
N MET A 155 7.33 -4.75 -1.70
CA MET A 155 7.73 -3.51 -1.01
C MET A 155 9.25 -3.44 -0.75
N LEU A 156 9.93 -4.57 -0.53
CA LEU A 156 11.39 -4.60 -0.30
C LEU A 156 12.17 -4.08 -1.50
N THR A 157 11.78 -4.45 -2.73
CA THR A 157 12.40 -3.95 -3.97
C THR A 157 12.34 -2.42 -4.03
N TRP A 158 11.17 -1.86 -3.72
CA TRP A 158 10.97 -0.42 -3.66
C TRP A 158 11.73 0.26 -2.51
N TYR A 159 11.86 -0.38 -1.34
CA TYR A 159 12.66 0.18 -0.26
C TYR A 159 14.13 0.34 -0.64
N ILE A 160 14.70 -0.58 -1.42
CA ILE A 160 16.06 -0.43 -1.95
C ILE A 160 16.13 0.78 -2.88
N GLY A 161 15.23 0.85 -3.88
CA GLY A 161 15.17 1.97 -4.84
C GLY A 161 14.96 3.33 -4.18
N CYS A 162 14.20 3.38 -3.08
CA CYS A 162 13.92 4.61 -2.32
C CYS A 162 14.98 4.94 -1.24
N ASN A 163 16.14 4.27 -1.23
CA ASN A 163 17.18 4.44 -0.23
C ASN A 163 16.68 4.27 1.23
N ARG A 164 15.78 3.32 1.46
CA ARG A 164 15.25 2.95 2.79
C ARG A 164 16.01 1.73 3.34
N VAL A 165 17.34 1.86 3.42
CA VAL A 165 18.28 0.75 3.71
C VAL A 165 17.91 -0.04 4.97
N ASN A 166 17.49 0.62 6.05
CA ASN A 166 17.08 -0.07 7.28
C ASN A 166 15.82 -0.93 7.06
N TYR A 167 14.82 -0.40 6.36
CA TYR A 167 13.59 -1.15 6.06
C TYR A 167 13.87 -2.31 5.11
N CYS A 168 14.77 -2.15 4.15
CA CYS A 168 15.21 -3.27 3.33
C CYS A 168 15.92 -4.33 4.19
N ARG A 169 16.95 -3.96 4.97
CA ARG A 169 17.75 -4.92 5.73
C ARG A 169 16.91 -5.71 6.73
N TYR A 170 16.18 -5.02 7.60
CA TYR A 170 15.36 -5.68 8.62
C TYR A 170 14.11 -6.31 8.03
N GLY A 171 13.56 -5.73 6.97
CA GLY A 171 12.41 -6.31 6.27
C GLY A 171 12.75 -7.61 5.54
N THR A 172 13.95 -7.74 4.98
CA THR A 172 14.42 -9.01 4.39
C THR A 172 14.60 -10.08 5.46
N ALA A 173 15.20 -9.73 6.61
CA ALA A 173 15.32 -10.65 7.74
C ALA A 173 13.94 -11.12 8.23
N TYR A 174 13.03 -10.16 8.47
CA TYR A 174 11.63 -10.45 8.78
C TYR A 174 10.98 -11.37 7.75
N TRP A 175 11.12 -11.08 6.46
CA TRP A 175 10.49 -11.88 5.41
C TRP A 175 10.99 -13.33 5.40
N LEU A 176 12.30 -13.56 5.59
CA LEU A 176 12.88 -14.90 5.66
C LEU A 176 12.35 -15.67 6.86
N GLU A 177 12.36 -15.06 8.05
CA GLU A 177 11.83 -15.69 9.27
C GLU A 177 10.34 -16.03 9.13
N MET A 178 9.56 -15.09 8.60
CA MET A 178 8.12 -15.24 8.45
C MET A 178 7.71 -16.25 7.38
N LYS A 179 8.54 -16.46 6.35
CA LYS A 179 8.33 -17.51 5.36
C LYS A 179 8.34 -18.90 6.00
N ASP A 180 9.28 -19.13 6.93
CA ASP A 180 9.41 -20.40 7.65
C ASP A 180 8.39 -20.53 8.80
N TYR A 181 7.85 -19.40 9.27
CA TYR A 181 6.86 -19.34 10.36
C TYR A 181 5.45 -19.81 9.97
N LYS A 182 5.19 -20.15 8.70
CA LYS A 182 3.86 -20.56 8.17
C LYS A 182 3.18 -21.64 9.02
N ARG A 183 3.95 -22.56 9.61
CA ARG A 183 3.43 -23.67 10.43
C ARG A 183 2.72 -23.22 11.72
N HIS A 184 3.12 -22.08 12.30
CA HIS A 184 2.51 -21.58 13.54
C HIS A 184 1.22 -20.79 13.28
N ILE A 185 1.13 -20.13 12.12
CA ILE A 185 -0.04 -19.39 11.67
C ILE A 185 -1.21 -20.31 11.33
N GLN A 186 -0.95 -21.54 10.87
CA GLN A 186 -2.01 -22.52 10.64
C GLN A 186 -2.82 -22.86 11.91
N ASN A 187 -2.21 -22.74 13.10
CA ASN A 187 -2.86 -23.07 14.36
C ASN A 187 -3.60 -21.88 15.01
N HIS A 188 -3.16 -20.64 14.76
CA HIS A 188 -3.67 -19.46 15.48
C HIS A 188 -4.19 -18.33 14.56
N GLY A 189 -4.05 -18.48 13.24
CA GLY A 189 -4.39 -17.45 12.26
C GLY A 189 -3.42 -16.27 12.26
N PHE A 190 -3.53 -15.43 11.23
CA PHE A 190 -2.87 -14.13 11.21
C PHE A 190 -3.77 -13.13 11.94
N SER A 191 -3.26 -12.55 13.03
CA SER A 191 -4.04 -11.75 13.98
C SER A 191 -4.68 -10.48 13.41
N SER A 192 -4.42 -10.16 12.14
CA SER A 192 -5.00 -9.05 11.40
C SER A 192 -4.76 -7.67 12.05
N VAL A 193 -3.76 -7.61 12.93
CA VAL A 193 -3.34 -6.41 13.66
C VAL A 193 -1.94 -6.05 13.18
N ALA A 194 -1.74 -4.77 12.84
CA ALA A 194 -0.42 -4.29 12.46
C ALA A 194 0.58 -4.50 13.60
N CYS A 195 1.78 -5.01 13.29
CA CYS A 195 2.81 -5.34 14.28
C CYS A 195 3.11 -4.17 15.24
N ASP A 196 3.23 -2.95 14.72
CA ASP A 196 3.43 -1.74 15.52
C ASP A 196 2.29 -1.52 16.53
N MET A 197 1.05 -1.73 16.10
CA MET A 197 -0.13 -1.63 16.98
C MET A 197 -0.14 -2.72 18.04
N THR A 198 0.22 -3.97 17.68
CA THR A 198 0.36 -5.05 18.65
C THR A 198 1.40 -4.69 19.70
N ILE A 199 2.60 -4.27 19.29
CA ILE A 199 3.69 -3.89 20.19
C ILE A 199 3.26 -2.73 21.08
N GLU A 200 2.62 -1.69 20.53
CA GLU A 200 2.12 -0.54 21.28
C GLU A 200 1.05 -0.91 22.31
N GLN A 201 0.13 -1.81 21.97
CA GLN A 201 -0.99 -2.20 22.83
C GLN A 201 -0.65 -3.30 23.84
N THR A 202 0.45 -4.03 23.63
CA THR A 202 0.91 -5.13 24.50
C THR A 202 2.19 -4.74 25.24
N LEU A 203 3.35 -4.90 24.59
CA LEU A 203 4.67 -4.76 25.18
C LEU A 203 4.99 -3.34 25.65
N ASN A 204 4.68 -2.32 24.83
CA ASN A 204 5.03 -0.94 25.15
C ASN A 204 4.03 -0.27 26.09
N ARG A 205 2.82 -0.83 26.25
CA ARG A 205 1.73 -0.19 26.98
C ARG A 205 2.12 0.16 28.42
N ASP A 206 2.69 -0.79 29.14
CA ASP A 206 3.04 -0.61 30.56
C ASP A 206 4.23 0.35 30.72
N SER A 207 5.13 0.37 29.74
CA SER A 207 6.23 1.33 29.71
C SER A 207 5.80 2.77 29.43
N LYS A 208 4.66 2.99 28.75
CA LYS A 208 4.19 4.30 28.27
C LYS A 208 3.03 4.88 29.06
N THR A 209 2.48 4.16 30.04
CA THR A 209 1.38 4.61 30.90
C THR A 209 1.89 5.31 32.17
N LYS A 210 0.99 5.90 32.97
CA LYS A 210 1.34 6.53 34.26
C LYS A 210 1.95 5.48 35.19
N GLY A 211 3.16 5.75 35.69
CA GLY A 211 3.96 4.77 36.46
C GLY A 211 4.93 3.95 35.61
N GLY A 212 4.89 4.12 34.28
CA GLY A 212 5.85 3.56 33.34
C GLY A 212 7.19 4.30 33.31
N MET A 213 7.96 4.10 32.23
CA MET A 213 9.30 4.67 32.04
C MET A 213 9.30 6.14 31.57
N VAL A 214 8.13 6.72 31.27
CA VAL A 214 8.03 8.09 30.76
C VAL A 214 8.60 9.09 31.77
N GLY A 215 9.65 9.82 31.36
CA GLY A 215 10.33 10.83 32.20
C GLY A 215 11.46 10.29 33.08
N ILE A 216 11.65 8.96 33.17
CA ILE A 216 12.74 8.35 33.95
C ILE A 216 13.82 7.67 33.08
N THR A 217 13.65 7.65 31.76
CA THR A 217 14.57 7.00 30.81
C THR A 217 16.01 7.50 30.86
N LEU A 218 16.22 8.78 31.21
CA LEU A 218 17.56 9.36 31.37
C LEU A 218 18.17 9.09 32.75
N ASN A 219 17.39 8.61 33.71
CA ASN A 219 17.86 8.24 35.04
C ASN A 219 18.04 6.71 35.11
N ARG A 220 19.28 6.25 34.91
CA ARG A 220 19.63 4.82 34.89
C ARG A 220 19.16 4.07 36.14
N GLY A 221 19.28 4.68 37.33
CA GLY A 221 18.86 4.04 38.58
C GLY A 221 17.34 3.89 38.70
N ALA A 222 16.59 4.89 38.24
CA ALA A 222 15.12 4.80 38.20
C ALA A 222 14.64 3.80 37.14
N MET A 223 15.26 3.80 35.95
CA MET A 223 14.95 2.85 34.88
C MET A 223 15.26 1.40 35.31
N GLN A 224 16.39 1.15 35.97
CA GLN A 224 16.75 -0.18 36.46
C GLN A 224 15.78 -0.69 37.54
N ARG A 225 15.38 0.17 38.49
CA ARG A 225 14.35 -0.19 39.48
C ARG A 225 13.01 -0.52 38.83
N TRP A 226 12.63 0.24 37.80
CA TRP A 226 11.41 -0.03 37.05
C TRP A 226 11.48 -1.39 36.35
N ILE A 227 12.58 -1.71 35.65
CA ILE A 227 12.75 -3.02 34.99
C ILE A 227 12.62 -4.18 35.99
N ILE A 228 13.28 -4.07 37.15
CA ILE A 228 13.25 -5.12 38.19
C ILE A 228 11.83 -5.30 38.75
N ALA A 229 11.05 -4.21 38.87
CA ALA A 229 9.68 -4.27 39.35
C ALA A 229 8.67 -4.86 38.33
N GLN A 230 9.08 -5.11 37.08
CA GLN A 230 8.25 -5.72 36.04
C GLN A 230 8.58 -7.21 35.82
N SER A 231 9.59 -7.76 36.50
CA SER A 231 10.04 -9.16 36.34
C SER A 231 9.40 -10.16 37.31
N ASP A 232 8.39 -9.73 38.07
CA ASP A 232 7.51 -10.57 38.90
C ASP A 232 6.14 -10.73 38.23
#